data_AF-A0A4Q3TEI8-F1
#
_entry.id   AF-A0A4Q3TEI8-F1
#
_cell.length_a   1.000
_cell.length_b   1.000
_cell.length_c   1.000
_cell.angle_alpha   90.00
_cell.angle_beta   90.00
_cell.angle_gamma   90.00
#
_symmetry.space_group_name_H-M   'P 1'
#
loop_
_entity.id
_entity.type
_entity.pdbx_description
1 polymer ?
#
loop_
_entity_poly.entity_id
_entity_poly.type
_entity_poly.pdbx_seq_one_letter_code
_entity_poly.pdbx_strand_id
1 'polypeptide(L)'
;MADAHAAPHHDYHLVNPSPWPLVSSVAVTIMMIGAVVWMKGLAPADAGPVSALFSKGHQAVFFAGLAGVLVSMFGWWADVIKESKAGDHTPVVSIG
;
A
#
# COMPACT_ATOMS: atom_id res chain seq x y z
N MET A 1 -19.46 -16.55 -31.78
CA MET A 1 -19.42 -16.59 -30.32
C MET A 1 -18.02 -17.08 -29.99
N ALA A 2 -17.15 -16.19 -29.51
CA ALA A 2 -15.76 -16.54 -29.24
C ALA A 2 -15.65 -16.98 -27.78
N ASP A 3 -15.54 -18.29 -27.56
CA ASP A 3 -15.17 -18.87 -26.26
C ASP A 3 -13.69 -18.58 -25.98
N ALA A 4 -13.39 -17.34 -25.59
CA ALA A 4 -12.03 -16.92 -25.20
C ALA A 4 -11.75 -17.10 -23.69
N HIS A 5 -12.70 -17.64 -22.93
CA HIS A 5 -12.61 -17.86 -21.49
C HIS A 5 -13.10 -19.27 -21.13
N ALA A 6 -12.34 -20.29 -21.53
CA ALA A 6 -12.49 -21.59 -20.90
C ALA A 6 -12.17 -21.42 -19.40
N ALA A 7 -13.02 -21.96 -18.52
CA ALA A 7 -12.73 -21.98 -17.09
C ALA A 7 -11.35 -22.62 -16.87
N PRO A 8 -10.43 -21.99 -16.12
CA PRO A 8 -9.12 -22.58 -15.87
C PRO A 8 -9.27 -23.98 -15.28
N HIS A 9 -8.55 -24.96 -15.81
CA HIS A 9 -8.54 -26.34 -15.30
C HIS A 9 -7.70 -26.48 -14.01
N HIS A 10 -7.65 -25.45 -13.16
CA HIS A 10 -6.88 -25.43 -11.93
C HIS A 10 -7.64 -24.71 -10.81
N ASP A 11 -7.39 -25.13 -9.57
CA ASP A 11 -8.05 -24.58 -8.38
C ASP A 11 -7.32 -23.36 -7.78
N TYR A 12 -6.30 -22.83 -8.45
CA TYR A 12 -5.58 -21.62 -8.03
C TYR A 12 -6.37 -20.35 -8.35
N HIS A 13 -6.37 -19.40 -7.41
CA HIS A 13 -6.95 -18.08 -7.60
C HIS A 13 -6.00 -17.18 -8.43
N LEU A 14 -6.50 -16.69 -9.57
CA LEU A 14 -5.83 -15.66 -10.37
C LEU A 14 -6.37 -14.29 -9.95
N VAL A 15 -5.60 -13.59 -9.14
CA VAL A 15 -6.01 -12.29 -8.58
C VAL A 15 -6.13 -11.25 -9.69
N ASN A 16 -7.20 -10.46 -9.63
CA ASN A 16 -7.40 -9.33 -10.54
C ASN A 16 -6.35 -8.22 -10.29
N PRO A 17 -6.06 -7.37 -11.29
CA PRO A 17 -5.18 -6.23 -11.08
C PRO A 17 -5.62 -5.37 -9.89
N SER A 18 -4.71 -5.09 -8.96
CA SER A 18 -4.97 -4.36 -7.73
C SER A 18 -4.09 -3.10 -7.63
N PRO A 19 -4.63 -1.95 -7.17
CA PRO A 19 -3.86 -0.73 -6.99
C PRO A 19 -3.01 -0.74 -5.69
N TRP A 20 -3.36 -1.58 -4.71
CA TRP A 20 -2.75 -1.56 -3.38
C TRP A 20 -1.22 -1.73 -3.35
N PRO A 21 -0.58 -2.56 -4.19
CA PRO A 21 0.88 -2.65 -4.24
C PRO A 21 1.56 -1.31 -4.55
N LEU A 22 1.03 -0.55 -5.52
CA LEU A 22 1.59 0.73 -5.92
C LEU A 22 1.35 1.79 -4.84
N VAL A 23 0.12 1.88 -4.33
CA VAL A 23 -0.25 2.84 -3.28
C VAL A 23 0.59 2.62 -2.02
N SER A 24 0.76 1.36 -1.60
CA SER A 24 1.60 0.99 -0.45
C SER A 24 3.07 1.39 -0.67
N SER A 25 3.62 1.14 -1.86
CA SER A 25 5.00 1.50 -2.19
C SER A 25 5.27 3.01 -2.08
N VAL A 26 4.33 3.84 -2.57
CA VAL A 26 4.42 5.29 -2.45
C VAL A 26 4.27 5.73 -0.99
N ALA A 27 3.32 5.15 -0.26
CA ALA A 27 3.09 5.48 1.15
C ALA A 27 4.31 5.15 2.03
N VAL A 28 4.93 3.97 1.84
CA VAL A 28 6.17 3.58 2.54
C VAL A 28 7.32 4.53 2.18
N THR A 29 7.44 4.91 0.91
CA THR A 29 8.47 5.88 0.48
C THR A 29 8.32 7.21 1.23
N ILE A 30 7.09 7.75 1.29
CA ILE A 30 6.78 8.98 2.04
C ILE A 30 7.09 8.78 3.54
N MET A 31 6.70 7.64 4.12
CA MET A 31 6.95 7.33 5.52
C MET A 31 8.44 7.33 5.84
N MET A 32 9.26 6.70 5.00
CA MET A 32 10.71 6.60 5.21
C MET A 32 11.42 7.94 5.01
N ILE A 33 11.02 8.73 4.00
CA ILE A 33 11.49 10.12 3.86
C ILE A 33 11.15 10.92 5.12
N GLY A 34 9.92 10.78 5.61
CA GLY A 34 9.46 11.43 6.83
C GLY A 34 10.24 11.00 8.08
N ALA A 35 10.62 9.72 8.18
CA ALA A 35 11.45 9.22 9.27
C ALA A 35 12.83 9.90 9.27
N VAL A 36 13.45 10.05 8.10
CA VAL A 36 14.73 10.76 7.95
C VAL A 36 14.57 12.24 8.31
N VAL A 37 13.52 12.91 7.84
CA VAL A 37 13.21 14.31 8.20
C VAL A 37 13.08 14.47 9.71
N TRP A 38 12.33 13.58 10.37
CA TRP A 38 12.14 13.63 11.81
C TRP A 38 13.49 13.49 12.56
N MET A 39 14.32 12.50 12.21
CA MET A 39 15.56 12.22 12.95
C MET A 39 16.71 13.18 12.62
N LYS A 40 16.87 13.54 11.34
CA LYS A 40 18.06 14.26 10.84
C LYS A 40 17.74 15.58 10.16
N GLY A 41 16.54 15.73 9.59
CA GLY A 41 16.18 16.84 8.71
C GLY A 41 16.83 16.74 7.34
N LEU A 42 16.19 17.31 6.32
CA LEU A 42 16.69 17.37 4.95
C LEU A 42 16.87 18.81 4.44
N ALA A 43 16.27 19.81 5.09
CA ALA A 43 16.41 21.22 4.74
C ALA A 43 16.41 22.14 5.98
N PRO A 44 17.06 23.31 5.92
CA PRO A 44 16.91 24.38 6.92
C PRO A 44 15.47 24.93 6.95
N ALA A 45 14.97 25.27 8.14
CA ALA A 45 13.59 25.75 8.32
C ALA A 45 13.33 27.14 7.71
N ASP A 46 14.38 27.95 7.53
CA ASP A 46 14.37 29.31 7.00
C ASP A 46 14.51 29.37 5.47
N ALA A 47 14.73 28.23 4.80
CA ALA A 47 14.90 28.15 3.35
C ALA A 47 13.60 28.32 2.53
N GLY A 48 12.44 28.43 3.17
CA GLY A 48 11.15 28.72 2.53
C GLY A 48 9.95 28.02 3.17
N PRO A 49 8.71 28.30 2.72
CA PRO A 49 7.50 27.79 3.36
C PRO A 49 7.37 26.26 3.30
N VAL A 50 7.90 25.62 2.26
CA VAL A 50 7.91 24.16 2.13
C VAL A 50 9.07 23.52 2.90
N SER A 51 10.19 24.24 3.12
CA SER A 51 11.37 23.66 3.78
C SER A 51 11.13 23.37 5.26
N ALA A 52 10.19 24.09 5.90
CA ALA A 52 9.74 23.80 7.26
C ALA A 52 9.25 22.35 7.42
N LEU A 53 8.55 21.80 6.43
CA LEU A 53 8.08 20.40 6.41
C LEU A 53 9.22 19.38 6.38
N PHE A 54 10.41 19.78 5.92
CA PHE A 54 11.62 18.96 5.78
C PHE A 54 12.71 19.30 6.82
N SER A 55 12.38 20.15 7.78
CA SER A 55 13.27 20.52 8.87
C SER A 55 13.41 19.41 9.92
N LYS A 56 14.57 19.37 10.60
CA LYS A 56 14.84 18.37 11.64
C LYS A 56 13.78 18.42 12.74
N GLY A 57 13.27 17.26 13.13
CA GLY A 57 12.25 17.15 14.18
C GLY A 57 10.81 17.23 13.65
N HIS A 58 10.60 17.59 12.38
CA HIS A 58 9.26 17.69 11.82
C HIS A 58 8.67 16.29 11.53
N GLN A 59 7.50 16.00 12.09
CA GLN A 59 6.92 14.65 12.09
C GLN A 59 5.83 14.42 11.04
N ALA A 60 5.27 15.49 10.46
CA ALA A 60 4.06 15.38 9.65
C ALA A 60 4.24 14.46 8.43
N VAL A 61 5.40 14.50 7.78
CA VAL A 61 5.69 13.66 6.59
C VAL A 61 5.70 12.18 6.98
N PHE A 62 6.26 11.83 8.15
CA PHE A 62 6.26 10.46 8.65
C PHE A 62 4.84 9.96 8.90
N PHE A 63 4.03 10.72 9.64
CA PHE A 63 2.67 10.33 9.97
C PHE A 63 1.73 10.32 8.75
N ALA A 64 1.96 11.19 7.76
CA ALA A 64 1.24 11.12 6.49
C ALA A 64 1.55 9.82 5.73
N GLY A 65 2.82 9.42 5.66
CA GLY A 65 3.22 8.14 5.09
C GLY A 65 2.66 6.95 5.87
N LEU A 66 2.74 6.97 7.20
CA LEU A 66 2.19 5.94 8.07
C LEU A 66 0.68 5.78 7.89
N ALA A 67 -0.07 6.89 7.83
CA ALA A 67 -1.50 6.86 7.54
C ALA A 67 -1.77 6.22 6.17
N GLY A 68 -0.99 6.56 5.14
CA GLY A 68 -1.09 5.94 3.82
C GLY A 68 -0.83 4.42 3.84
N VAL A 69 0.15 3.97 4.62
CA VAL A 69 0.44 2.54 4.81
C VAL A 69 -0.75 1.84 5.49
N LEU A 70 -1.28 2.41 6.57
CA LEU A 70 -2.43 1.85 7.29
C LEU A 70 -3.69 1.78 6.41
N VAL A 71 -3.94 2.81 5.60
CA VAL A 71 -5.05 2.81 4.62
C VAL A 71 -4.84 1.72 3.56
N SER A 72 -3.62 1.57 3.04
CA SER A 72 -3.30 0.54 2.05
C SER A 72 -3.48 -0.87 2.63
N MET A 73 -3.01 -1.08 3.85
CA MET A 73 -3.17 -2.35 4.59
C MET A 73 -4.65 -2.67 4.81
N PHE A 74 -5.42 -1.70 5.30
CA PHE A 74 -6.86 -1.88 5.51
C PHE A 74 -7.60 -2.20 4.20
N GLY A 75 -7.33 -1.43 3.14
CA GLY A 75 -7.94 -1.64 1.83
C GLY A 75 -7.60 -3.00 1.22
N TRP A 76 -6.32 -3.39 1.28
CA TRP A 76 -5.87 -4.66 0.76
C TRP A 76 -6.49 -5.84 1.53
N TRP A 77 -6.45 -5.84 2.86
CA TRP A 77 -7.07 -6.91 3.64
C TRP A 77 -8.59 -6.98 3.48
N ALA A 78 -9.25 -5.83 3.32
CA ALA A 78 -10.67 -5.82 3.00
C ALA A 78 -10.97 -6.53 1.67
N ASP A 79 -10.10 -6.39 0.67
CA ASP A 79 -10.26 -7.07 -0.62
C ASP A 79 -10.00 -8.58 -0.51
N VAL A 80 -8.99 -9.02 0.25
CA VAL A 80 -8.79 -10.45 0.56
C VAL A 80 -10.03 -11.08 1.21
N ILE A 81 -10.68 -10.35 2.13
CA ILE A 81 -11.93 -10.83 2.75
C ILE A 81 -13.07 -10.91 1.72
N LYS A 82 -13.15 -9.98 0.77
CA LYS A 82 -14.17 -10.00 -0.30
C LYS A 82 -13.94 -11.17 -1.26
N GLU A 83 -12.70 -11.39 -1.69
CA GLU A 83 -12.28 -12.52 -2.55
C GLU A 83 -12.61 -13.86 -1.87
N SER A 84 -12.30 -13.99 -0.58
CA SER A 84 -12.68 -15.16 0.21
C SER A 84 -14.19 -15.41 0.21
N LYS A 85 -15.00 -14.37 0.45
CA LYS A 85 -16.47 -14.46 0.44
C LYS A 85 -17.07 -14.71 -0.94
N ALA A 86 -16.37 -14.33 -2.01
CA ALA A 86 -16.77 -14.60 -3.39
C ALA A 86 -16.54 -16.06 -3.80
N GLY A 87 -15.77 -16.82 -3.01
CA GLY A 87 -15.46 -18.22 -3.25
C GLY A 87 -14.08 -18.47 -3.87
N ASP A 88 -13.25 -17.43 -3.99
CA ASP A 88 -11.91 -17.54 -4.61
C ASP A 88 -10.92 -18.31 -3.72
N HIS A 89 -11.24 -18.50 -2.44
CA HIS A 89 -10.44 -19.29 -1.50
C HIS A 89 -10.83 -20.78 -1.56
N THR A 90 -10.44 -21.46 -2.64
CA THR A 90 -10.57 -22.92 -2.78
C THR A 90 -9.77 -23.66 -1.69
N PRO A 91 -9.97 -24.98 -1.49
CA PRO A 91 -9.15 -25.75 -0.56
C PRO A 91 -7.65 -25.60 -0.85
N VAL A 92 -7.24 -25.61 -2.12
CA VAL A 92 -5.83 -25.45 -2.52
C VAL A 92 -5.28 -24.07 -2.13
N VAL A 93 -6.08 -23.02 -2.25
CA VAL A 93 -5.70 -21.65 -1.88
C VAL A 93 -5.62 -21.47 -0.34
N SER A 94 -6.38 -22.27 0.42
CA SER A 94 -6.47 -22.16 1.89
C SER A 94 -5.54 -23.10 2.67
N ILE A 95 -4.63 -23.83 1.99
CA ILE A 95 -3.65 -24.71 2.66
C ILE A 95 -2.61 -23.92 3.46
N GLY A 96 -2.41 -22.64 3.13
CA GLY A 96 -1.45 -21.74 3.78
C GLY A 96 -2.03 -20.93 4.93
#